data_AF-A0A7X9B1A6-F1
#
_entry.id   AF-A0A7X9B1A6-F1
#
_cell.length_a   1.000
_cell.length_b   1.000
_cell.length_c   1.000
_cell.angle_alpha   90.00
_cell.angle_beta   90.00
_cell.angle_gamma   90.00
#
_symmetry.space_group_name_H-M   'P 1'
#
loop_
_entity.id
_entity.type
_entity.pdbx_description
1 polymer ?
#
loop_
_entity_poly.entity_id
_entity_poly.type
_entity_poly.pdbx_seq_one_letter_code
_entity_poly.pdbx_strand_id
1 'polypeptide(L)'
;MLGNNEKIQGVNLAEVFAGMLGELPWSSLRNYVQVNAPLAKLCTLGGHRLEPNKRERIEKLIFREAQKAEFSDSWCNGVFASWYPVHEVLHSSLENYFHSDEYKAYREAEKLGEDDYVLPDAKFDEFFSVADLDKWRILLCFSPLKFSHEQAAKILDDSQGSAQLLAKLKDVENERDELSRKATQLATEAEKLRAKQNEVGNELQELKKQNRQLRQEQEQGQEKLDSVQAEMRRLAQELLQAENVRAESEKGLRDEMARSTARLQSDLDRVNKELNSWQSRYEEQRLANRRLEEQAQEASRQAAQADQQRAAVEKRESEKDKFADLLLSRIDWAKVGAAMKMTPTVRRNFNSLVRRLNYEEDRSLTIEGTLPEFWSRLIKDEKDLVDNIAKSNTREVQAGNMDDYWRALNEMFADVVINLEARMAMLGMLQDIFFQQLEDEDLEEPILGKVKAKKATSKQK
;
A
#
# COMPACT_ATOMS: atom_id res chain seq x y z
N MET A 1 56.35 103.31 -65.33
CA MET A 1 55.80 102.59 -64.16
C MET A 1 54.67 103.44 -63.65
N LEU A 2 53.46 102.90 -63.62
CA LEU A 2 52.31 103.63 -63.07
C LEU A 2 52.53 103.77 -61.56
N GLY A 3 52.57 105.00 -61.05
CA GLY A 3 52.39 105.24 -59.62
C GLY A 3 50.90 105.36 -59.32
N ASN A 4 50.47 105.04 -58.09
CA ASN A 4 49.05 105.09 -57.65
C ASN A 4 48.28 106.37 -58.00
N ASN A 5 48.99 107.47 -58.26
CA ASN A 5 48.41 108.78 -58.59
C ASN A 5 48.18 109.02 -60.10
N GLU A 6 48.55 108.10 -60.98
CA GLU A 6 48.20 108.18 -62.40
C GLU A 6 46.78 107.63 -62.59
N LYS A 7 45.85 108.45 -63.10
CA LYS A 7 44.46 108.02 -63.37
C LYS A 7 44.47 106.78 -64.26
N ILE A 8 44.26 105.61 -63.65
CA ILE A 8 44.09 104.35 -64.37
C ILE A 8 42.75 104.44 -65.11
N GLN A 9 42.80 104.64 -66.42
CA GLN A 9 41.60 104.81 -67.24
C GLN A 9 40.76 103.52 -67.19
N GLY A 10 39.48 103.64 -66.83
CA GLY A 10 38.52 102.53 -66.85
C GLY A 10 38.26 101.82 -65.51
N VAL A 11 38.96 102.17 -64.42
CA VAL A 11 38.73 101.57 -63.10
C VAL A 11 37.78 102.40 -62.24
N ASN A 12 36.76 101.75 -61.69
CA ASN A 12 35.86 102.37 -60.72
C ASN A 12 36.46 102.29 -59.30
N LEU A 13 37.27 103.28 -58.92
CA LEU A 13 37.92 103.34 -57.59
C LEU A 13 36.95 103.21 -56.42
N ALA A 14 35.72 103.72 -56.58
CA ALA A 14 34.68 103.59 -55.56
C ALA A 14 34.29 102.12 -55.33
N GLU A 15 34.11 101.35 -56.39
CA GLU A 15 33.73 99.94 -56.28
C GLU A 15 34.86 99.09 -55.71
N VAL A 16 36.10 99.31 -56.16
CA VAL A 16 37.28 98.62 -55.63
C VAL A 16 37.49 98.94 -54.15
N PHE A 17 37.31 100.21 -53.74
CA PHE A 17 37.41 100.62 -52.35
C PHE A 17 36.30 100.01 -51.48
N ALA A 18 35.07 99.95 -52.00
CA ALA A 18 33.96 99.31 -51.31
C ALA A 18 34.21 97.80 -51.11
N GLY A 19 34.78 97.13 -52.11
CA GLY A 19 35.23 95.73 -52.01
C GLY A 19 36.28 95.55 -50.92
N MET A 20 37.35 96.35 -50.96
CA MET A 20 38.41 96.33 -49.94
C MET A 20 37.84 96.51 -48.52
N LEU A 21 36.90 97.44 -48.34
CA LEU A 21 36.27 97.71 -47.05
C LEU A 21 35.36 96.56 -46.58
N GLY A 22 34.62 95.94 -47.50
CA GLY A 22 33.72 94.82 -47.22
C GLY A 22 34.44 93.53 -46.83
N GLU A 23 35.66 93.32 -47.33
CA GLU A 23 36.46 92.13 -47.01
C GLU A 23 37.12 92.18 -45.62
N LEU A 24 37.18 93.35 -44.98
CA LEU A 24 37.80 93.48 -43.66
C LEU A 24 37.03 92.67 -42.59
N PRO A 25 37.71 91.88 -41.76
CA PRO A 25 37.11 91.30 -40.57
C PRO A 25 36.69 92.43 -39.63
N TRP A 26 35.61 92.20 -38.87
CA TRP A 26 35.07 93.20 -37.96
C TRP A 26 36.11 93.73 -36.95
N SER A 27 36.99 92.85 -36.46
CA SER A 27 38.10 93.22 -35.57
C SER A 27 39.04 94.24 -36.21
N SER A 28 39.49 93.99 -37.44
CA SER A 28 40.39 94.88 -38.19
C SER A 28 39.73 96.21 -38.52
N LEU A 29 38.48 96.18 -39.00
CA LEU A 29 37.70 97.39 -39.29
C LEU A 29 37.49 98.25 -38.04
N ARG A 30 37.14 97.62 -36.91
CA ARG A 30 36.96 98.30 -35.63
C ARG A 30 38.26 98.94 -35.15
N ASN A 31 39.38 98.22 -35.24
CA ASN A 31 40.69 98.74 -34.84
C ASN A 31 41.10 99.94 -35.69
N TYR A 32 40.93 99.85 -37.01
CA TYR A 32 41.16 100.97 -37.93
C TYR A 32 40.36 102.22 -37.54
N VAL A 33 39.05 102.07 -37.29
CA VAL A 33 38.18 103.17 -36.87
C VAL A 33 38.61 103.75 -35.52
N GLN A 34 39.04 102.92 -34.57
CA GLN A 34 39.45 103.37 -33.24
C GLN A 34 40.79 104.14 -33.25
N VAL A 35 41.73 103.74 -34.12
CA VAL A 35 43.04 104.40 -34.26
C VAL A 35 42.91 105.75 -34.99
N ASN A 36 41.95 105.89 -35.89
CA ASN A 36 41.68 107.14 -36.60
C ASN A 36 40.67 108.01 -35.83
N ALA A 37 41.16 108.91 -34.95
CA ALA A 37 40.32 109.72 -34.06
C ALA A 37 39.20 110.53 -34.75
N PRO A 38 39.42 111.17 -35.93
CA PRO A 38 38.34 111.76 -36.72
C PRO A 38 37.22 110.78 -37.11
N LEU A 39 37.58 109.58 -37.58
CA LEU A 39 36.62 108.53 -37.93
C LEU A 39 35.90 107.96 -36.72
N ALA A 40 36.62 107.73 -35.61
CA ALA A 40 36.03 107.27 -34.36
C ALA A 40 34.91 108.21 -33.91
N LYS A 41 35.19 109.52 -33.89
CA LYS A 41 34.23 110.56 -33.50
C LYS A 41 33.00 110.57 -34.42
N LEU A 42 33.21 110.42 -35.73
CA LEU A 42 32.14 110.41 -36.73
C LEU A 42 31.27 109.14 -36.63
N CYS A 43 31.88 107.99 -36.35
CA CYS A 43 31.18 106.72 -36.20
C CYS A 43 30.36 106.65 -34.89
N THR A 44 30.84 107.26 -33.80
CA THR A 44 30.18 107.27 -32.48
C THR A 44 29.28 108.48 -32.24
N LEU A 45 29.20 109.42 -33.19
CA LEU A 45 28.36 110.61 -33.10
C LEU A 45 26.90 110.21 -32.84
N GLY A 46 26.24 110.82 -31.86
CA GLY A 46 24.87 110.47 -31.46
C GLY A 46 24.74 109.28 -30.49
N GLY A 47 25.84 108.84 -29.86
CA GLY A 47 25.82 107.76 -28.85
C GLY A 47 25.89 106.35 -29.44
N HIS A 48 26.19 106.22 -30.74
CA HIS A 48 26.35 104.93 -31.38
C HIS A 48 27.63 104.23 -30.89
N ARG A 49 27.52 102.91 -30.64
CA ARG A 49 28.65 102.05 -30.29
C ARG A 49 29.21 101.38 -31.54
N LEU A 50 30.51 101.08 -31.52
CA LEU A 50 31.18 100.27 -32.55
C LEU A 50 30.84 98.80 -32.30
N GLU A 51 29.71 98.34 -32.85
CA GLU A 51 29.22 96.96 -32.75
C GLU A 51 29.08 96.31 -34.13
N PRO A 52 29.24 94.97 -34.25
CA PRO A 52 29.18 94.26 -35.53
C PRO A 52 27.86 94.49 -36.30
N ASN A 53 26.75 94.61 -35.57
CA ASN A 53 25.41 94.88 -36.12
C ASN A 53 25.28 96.27 -36.78
N LYS A 54 26.24 97.19 -36.58
CA LYS A 54 26.27 98.53 -37.20
C LYS A 54 27.34 98.64 -38.29
N ARG A 55 27.95 97.53 -38.70
CA ARG A 55 29.00 97.47 -39.73
C ARG A 55 28.66 98.25 -40.99
N GLU A 56 27.50 97.97 -41.60
CA GLU A 56 27.09 98.61 -42.86
C GLU A 56 27.01 100.15 -42.75
N ARG A 57 26.56 100.68 -41.60
CA ARG A 57 26.55 102.13 -41.34
C ARG A 57 27.97 102.69 -41.27
N ILE A 58 28.87 101.98 -40.58
CA ILE A 58 30.27 102.39 -40.40
C ILE A 58 31.00 102.37 -41.75
N GLU A 59 30.80 101.32 -42.55
CA GLU A 59 31.36 101.21 -43.89
C GLU A 59 30.90 102.37 -44.78
N LYS A 60 29.60 102.71 -44.77
CA LYS A 60 29.06 103.88 -45.50
C LYS A 60 29.70 105.20 -45.08
N LEU A 61 30.02 105.36 -43.80
CA LEU A 61 30.67 106.57 -43.29
C LEU A 61 32.13 106.66 -43.74
N ILE A 62 32.89 105.56 -43.63
CA ILE A 62 34.28 105.48 -44.11
C ILE A 62 34.35 105.71 -45.61
N PHE A 63 33.45 105.07 -46.37
CA PHE A 63 33.32 105.25 -47.81
C PHE A 63 33.03 106.70 -48.19
N ARG A 64 32.10 107.37 -47.49
CA ARG A 64 31.77 108.78 -47.76
C ARG A 64 32.95 109.71 -47.49
N GLU A 65 33.73 109.46 -46.44
CA GLU A 65 34.95 110.24 -46.18
C GLU A 65 36.04 109.96 -47.21
N ALA A 66 36.20 108.71 -47.65
CA ALA A 66 37.12 108.37 -48.76
C ALA A 66 36.72 109.08 -50.07
N GLN A 67 35.43 109.10 -50.38
CA GLN A 67 34.90 109.77 -51.55
C GLN A 67 35.11 111.30 -51.49
N LYS A 68 34.97 111.93 -50.32
CA LYS A 68 35.26 113.37 -50.13
C LYS A 68 36.74 113.69 -50.33
N ALA A 69 37.61 112.77 -49.97
CA ALA A 69 39.05 112.86 -50.19
C ALA A 69 39.48 112.41 -51.60
N GLU A 70 38.52 112.20 -52.52
CA GLU A 70 38.76 111.72 -53.89
C GLU A 70 39.57 110.42 -53.94
N PHE A 71 39.42 109.56 -52.93
CA PHE A 71 40.19 108.32 -52.75
C PHE A 71 41.71 108.53 -52.73
N SER A 72 42.18 109.64 -52.15
CA SER A 72 43.60 109.96 -52.05
C SER A 72 44.41 108.89 -51.30
N ASP A 73 45.68 108.69 -51.70
CA ASP A 73 46.63 107.79 -51.03
C ASP A 73 46.69 108.01 -49.51
N SER A 74 46.73 109.28 -49.09
CA SER A 74 46.78 109.66 -47.68
C SER A 74 45.61 109.12 -46.84
N TRP A 75 44.48 108.82 -47.48
CA TRP A 75 43.31 108.28 -46.83
C TRP A 75 43.18 106.77 -47.04
N CYS A 76 43.34 106.29 -48.28
CA CYS A 76 43.15 104.89 -48.62
C CYS A 76 44.25 103.97 -48.09
N ASN A 77 45.49 104.47 -47.92
CA ASN A 77 46.61 103.67 -47.41
C ASN A 77 46.35 103.09 -46.01
N GLY A 78 45.62 103.82 -45.14
CA GLY A 78 45.29 103.32 -43.81
C GLY A 78 44.31 102.13 -43.83
N VAL A 79 43.37 102.15 -44.78
CA VAL A 79 42.43 101.04 -44.99
C VAL A 79 43.15 99.87 -45.64
N PHE A 80 43.97 100.13 -46.65
CA PHE A 80 44.80 99.12 -47.31
C PHE A 80 45.73 98.42 -46.32
N ALA A 81 46.43 99.17 -45.45
CA ALA A 81 47.30 98.59 -44.41
C ALA A 81 46.56 97.69 -43.42
N SER A 82 45.26 97.92 -43.21
CA SER A 82 44.41 97.06 -42.37
C SER A 82 43.88 95.84 -43.14
N TRP A 83 43.76 95.94 -44.47
CA TRP A 83 43.23 94.90 -45.36
C TRP A 83 44.31 93.92 -45.80
N TYR A 84 45.50 94.41 -46.11
CA TYR A 84 46.57 93.62 -46.70
C TYR A 84 46.97 92.40 -45.82
N PRO A 85 47.16 92.51 -44.49
CA PRO A 85 47.48 91.36 -43.64
C PRO A 85 46.36 90.35 -43.45
N VAL A 86 45.10 90.69 -43.79
CA VAL A 86 43.96 89.77 -43.70
C VAL A 86 44.08 88.66 -44.75
N HIS A 87 44.64 89.00 -45.90
CA HIS A 87 44.81 88.06 -47.02
C HIS A 87 46.17 87.38 -46.91
N GLU A 88 46.31 86.52 -45.90
CA GLU A 88 47.57 85.89 -45.47
C GLU A 88 48.39 85.30 -46.62
N VAL A 89 47.76 84.57 -47.55
CA VAL A 89 48.47 83.95 -48.69
C VAL A 89 49.09 85.01 -49.60
N LEU A 90 48.34 86.06 -49.95
CA LEU A 90 48.81 87.14 -50.81
C LEU A 90 49.88 87.98 -50.10
N HIS A 91 49.62 88.36 -48.85
CA HIS A 91 50.51 89.10 -47.98
C HIS A 91 51.85 88.38 -47.80
N SER A 92 51.83 87.12 -47.35
CA SER A 92 53.06 86.35 -47.13
C SER A 92 53.85 86.15 -48.42
N SER A 93 53.18 85.91 -49.56
CA SER A 93 53.89 85.71 -50.84
C SER A 93 54.64 86.96 -51.29
N LEU A 94 53.99 88.12 -51.21
CA LEU A 94 54.58 89.41 -51.60
C LEU A 94 55.63 89.90 -50.58
N GLU A 95 55.33 89.85 -49.29
CA GLU A 95 56.28 90.27 -48.24
C GLU A 95 57.53 89.40 -48.19
N ASN A 96 57.40 88.08 -48.34
CA ASN A 96 58.57 87.19 -48.40
C ASN A 96 59.46 87.52 -49.58
N TYR A 97 58.88 87.89 -50.72
CA TYR A 97 59.64 88.34 -51.89
C TYR A 97 60.30 89.69 -51.62
N PHE A 98 59.59 90.70 -51.13
CA PHE A 98 60.17 92.03 -50.88
C PHE A 98 61.26 92.04 -49.79
N HIS A 99 61.24 91.09 -48.86
CA HIS A 99 62.28 90.92 -47.85
C HIS A 99 63.42 89.97 -48.28
N SER A 100 63.27 89.28 -49.42
CA SER A 100 64.26 88.34 -49.94
C SER A 100 65.54 89.03 -50.40
N ASP A 101 66.65 88.29 -50.37
CA ASP A 101 67.91 88.78 -50.93
C ASP A 101 67.85 88.94 -52.46
N GLU A 102 66.96 88.19 -53.12
CA GLU A 102 66.65 88.33 -54.55
C GLU A 102 66.11 89.73 -54.88
N TYR A 103 65.15 90.23 -54.09
CA TYR A 103 64.60 91.57 -54.31
C TYR A 103 65.58 92.69 -53.96
N LYS A 104 66.41 92.52 -52.91
CA LYS A 104 67.45 93.51 -52.56
C LYS A 104 68.45 93.68 -53.69
N ALA A 105 68.90 92.58 -54.31
CA ALA A 105 69.81 92.62 -55.45
C ALA A 105 69.16 93.28 -56.68
N TYR A 106 67.89 92.97 -56.95
CA TYR A 106 67.12 93.62 -58.02
C TYR A 106 67.01 95.14 -57.79
N ARG A 107 66.74 95.55 -56.55
CA ARG A 107 66.60 96.96 -56.16
C ARG A 107 67.90 97.76 -56.37
N GLU A 108 69.05 97.17 -56.05
CA GLU A 108 70.37 97.77 -56.30
C GLU A 108 70.68 97.89 -57.80
N ALA A 109 70.34 96.86 -58.60
CA ALA A 109 70.58 96.84 -60.04
C ALA A 109 69.75 97.89 -60.78
N GLU A 110 68.47 98.04 -60.42
CA GLU A 110 67.52 98.96 -61.07
C GLU A 110 67.51 100.38 -60.44
N LYS A 111 68.35 100.63 -59.43
CA LYS A 111 68.47 101.94 -58.73
C LYS A 111 67.14 102.48 -58.20
N LEU A 112 66.33 101.61 -57.59
CA LEU A 112 65.02 101.98 -57.04
C LEU A 112 65.16 102.67 -55.67
N GLY A 113 64.33 103.68 -55.40
CA GLY A 113 64.30 104.40 -54.12
C GLY A 113 63.86 103.52 -52.92
N GLU A 114 63.99 104.04 -51.69
CA GLU A 114 63.54 103.33 -50.47
C GLU A 114 62.03 103.09 -50.42
N ASP A 115 61.25 103.94 -51.07
CA ASP A 115 59.79 103.85 -51.09
C ASP A 115 59.24 103.28 -52.41
N ASP A 116 60.11 102.79 -53.30
CA ASP A 116 59.71 102.28 -54.62
C ASP A 116 59.60 100.75 -54.60
N TYR A 117 58.39 100.24 -54.38
CA TYR A 117 58.08 98.82 -54.51
C TYR A 117 57.69 98.49 -55.95
N VAL A 118 58.37 97.55 -56.59
CA VAL A 118 58.14 97.13 -57.98
C VAL A 118 58.15 95.61 -58.07
N LEU A 119 57.23 95.02 -58.82
CA LEU A 119 57.25 93.58 -59.10
C LEU A 119 57.77 93.33 -60.53
N PRO A 120 58.87 92.58 -60.72
CA PRO A 120 59.32 92.17 -62.05
C PRO A 120 58.28 91.28 -62.73
N ASP A 121 58.18 91.31 -64.07
CA ASP A 121 57.15 90.58 -64.82
C ASP A 121 57.16 89.07 -64.55
N ALA A 122 58.33 88.46 -64.41
CA ALA A 122 58.46 87.03 -64.09
C ALA A 122 57.83 86.67 -62.72
N LYS A 123 57.96 87.57 -61.74
CA LYS A 123 57.38 87.38 -60.40
C LYS A 123 55.91 87.77 -60.35
N PHE A 124 55.50 88.72 -61.18
CA PHE A 124 54.09 89.01 -61.39
C PHE A 124 53.35 87.79 -61.95
N ASP A 125 53.87 87.14 -62.99
CA ASP A 125 53.24 85.95 -63.57
C ASP A 125 53.25 84.74 -62.62
N GLU A 126 54.19 84.67 -61.67
CA GLU A 126 54.24 83.64 -60.62
C GLU A 126 53.15 83.85 -59.55
N PHE A 127 52.93 85.10 -59.12
CA PHE A 127 52.01 85.41 -58.03
C PHE A 127 50.58 85.71 -58.50
N PHE A 128 50.41 86.21 -59.73
CA PHE A 128 49.11 86.61 -60.26
C PHE A 128 48.20 85.40 -60.50
N SER A 129 47.00 85.45 -59.94
CA SER A 129 45.98 84.41 -60.07
C SER A 129 44.64 85.04 -60.45
N VAL A 130 44.01 84.53 -61.52
CA VAL A 130 42.68 84.96 -61.97
C VAL A 130 41.60 84.75 -60.91
N ALA A 131 41.80 83.79 -59.99
CA ALA A 131 40.87 83.55 -58.88
C ALA A 131 40.88 84.68 -57.82
N ASP A 132 41.96 85.47 -57.77
CA ASP A 132 42.16 86.57 -56.81
C ASP A 132 42.12 87.94 -57.50
N LEU A 133 41.50 88.03 -58.67
CA LEU A 133 41.51 89.22 -59.53
C LEU A 133 41.05 90.49 -58.78
N ASP A 134 40.03 90.39 -57.93
CA ASP A 134 39.56 91.52 -57.11
C ASP A 134 40.60 92.02 -56.11
N LYS A 135 41.42 91.12 -55.55
CA LYS A 135 42.52 91.48 -54.64
C LYS A 135 43.66 92.16 -55.40
N TRP A 136 43.96 91.69 -56.61
CA TRP A 136 44.96 92.31 -57.49
C TRP A 136 44.52 93.70 -57.97
N ARG A 137 43.21 93.92 -58.16
CA ARG A 137 42.65 95.27 -58.43
C ARG A 137 42.82 96.21 -57.25
N ILE A 138 42.64 95.72 -56.02
CA ILE A 138 42.89 96.50 -54.80
C ILE A 138 44.37 96.86 -54.69
N LEU A 139 45.28 95.91 -54.98
CA LEU A 139 46.72 96.18 -55.02
C LEU A 139 47.06 97.25 -56.06
N LEU A 140 46.52 97.13 -57.27
CA LEU A 140 46.76 98.07 -58.37
C LEU A 140 46.31 99.51 -58.03
N CYS A 141 45.24 99.67 -57.22
CA CYS A 141 44.67 100.97 -56.93
C CYS A 141 45.15 101.61 -55.61
N PHE A 142 45.45 100.81 -54.59
CA PHE A 142 45.63 101.30 -53.22
C PHE A 142 46.91 100.81 -52.52
N SER A 143 47.72 99.96 -53.16
CA SER A 143 49.00 99.51 -52.58
C SER A 143 50.16 100.36 -53.06
N PRO A 144 51.25 100.52 -52.30
CA PRO A 144 52.43 101.28 -52.75
C PRO A 144 53.20 100.61 -53.91
N LEU A 145 52.73 99.46 -54.43
CA LEU A 145 53.37 98.69 -55.49
C LEU A 145 53.13 99.35 -56.86
N LYS A 146 54.21 99.60 -57.59
CA LYS A 146 54.17 100.14 -58.95
C LYS A 146 54.11 99.02 -59.97
N PHE A 147 53.08 99.06 -60.82
CA PHE A 147 52.88 98.10 -61.90
C PHE A 147 53.32 98.65 -63.25
N SER A 148 53.75 97.76 -64.15
CA SER A 148 53.93 98.07 -65.56
C SER A 148 52.56 98.19 -66.27
N HIS A 149 52.51 98.84 -67.43
CA HIS A 149 51.26 98.96 -68.20
C HIS A 149 50.71 97.59 -68.64
N GLU A 150 51.58 96.63 -68.91
CA GLU A 150 51.19 95.26 -69.30
C GLU A 150 50.62 94.47 -68.12
N GLN A 151 51.22 94.61 -66.94
CA GLN A 151 50.70 94.02 -65.70
C GLN A 151 49.31 94.59 -65.36
N ALA A 152 49.16 95.92 -65.45
CA ALA A 152 47.88 96.57 -65.20
C ALA A 152 46.79 96.09 -66.20
N ALA A 153 47.13 95.91 -67.48
CA ALA A 153 46.19 95.38 -68.47
C ALA A 153 45.74 93.95 -68.15
N LYS A 154 46.65 93.07 -67.68
CA LYS A 154 46.30 91.71 -67.23
C LYS A 154 45.37 91.70 -66.02
N ILE A 155 45.57 92.58 -65.04
CA ILE A 155 44.70 92.69 -63.85
C ILE A 155 43.28 93.16 -64.22
N LEU A 156 43.14 93.93 -65.30
CA LEU A 156 41.87 94.52 -65.71
C LEU A 156 41.07 93.66 -66.71
N ASP A 157 41.57 92.50 -67.15
CA ASP A 157 40.88 91.61 -68.08
C ASP A 157 39.83 90.70 -67.39
N ASP A 158 38.55 91.12 -67.41
CA ASP A 158 37.41 90.38 -66.82
C ASP A 158 37.05 89.07 -67.55
N SER A 159 37.54 88.87 -68.78
CA SER A 159 37.11 87.73 -69.61
C SER A 159 37.55 86.37 -69.05
N GLN A 160 38.68 86.33 -68.33
CA GLN A 160 39.29 85.10 -67.83
C GLN A 160 38.58 84.50 -66.60
N GLY A 161 37.99 85.33 -65.73
CA GLY A 161 37.31 84.86 -64.51
C GLY A 161 35.96 84.18 -64.78
N SER A 162 35.24 84.65 -65.80
CA SER A 162 33.91 84.14 -66.16
C SER A 162 33.92 82.66 -66.62
N ALA A 163 34.98 82.23 -67.30
CA ALA A 163 35.12 80.87 -67.82
C ALA A 163 35.35 79.83 -66.70
N GLN A 164 36.12 80.17 -65.66
CA GLN A 164 36.40 79.27 -64.53
C GLN A 164 35.17 79.05 -63.62
N LEU A 165 34.33 80.07 -63.46
CA LEU A 165 33.09 79.96 -62.66
C LEU A 165 32.07 79.02 -63.29
N LEU A 166 31.93 79.05 -64.62
CA LEU A 166 31.03 78.15 -65.35
C LEU A 166 31.46 76.68 -65.25
N ALA A 167 32.77 76.40 -65.23
CA ALA A 167 33.28 75.05 -65.02
C ALA A 167 32.91 74.52 -63.62
N LYS A 168 33.12 75.33 -62.58
CA LYS A 168 32.77 74.95 -61.19
C LYS A 168 31.27 74.73 -61.00
N LEU A 169 30.42 75.55 -61.63
CA LEU A 169 28.97 75.38 -61.60
C LEU A 169 28.55 74.00 -62.13
N LYS A 170 29.16 73.58 -63.24
CA LYS A 170 28.89 72.28 -63.86
C LYS A 170 29.32 71.10 -62.97
N ASP A 171 30.45 71.22 -62.29
CA ASP A 171 30.93 70.20 -61.35
C ASP A 171 30.00 70.05 -60.14
N VAL A 172 29.53 71.18 -59.58
CA VAL A 172 28.58 71.19 -58.46
C VAL A 172 27.21 70.61 -58.86
N GLU A 173 26.74 70.89 -60.08
CA GLU A 173 25.50 70.29 -60.59
C GLU A 173 25.60 68.77 -60.71
N ASN A 174 26.74 68.26 -61.20
CA ASN A 174 27.01 66.82 -61.29
C ASN A 174 27.04 66.17 -59.90
N GLU A 175 27.73 66.78 -58.94
CA GLU A 175 27.77 66.27 -57.55
C GLU A 175 26.38 66.25 -56.92
N ARG A 176 25.57 67.29 -57.14
CA ARG A 176 24.19 67.36 -56.64
C ARG A 176 23.34 66.21 -57.19
N ASP A 177 23.44 65.93 -58.48
CA ASP A 177 22.66 64.87 -59.12
C ASP A 177 23.10 63.48 -58.65
N GLU A 178 24.40 63.27 -58.44
CA GLU A 178 24.91 62.03 -57.83
C GLU A 178 24.43 61.84 -56.39
N LEU A 179 24.49 62.89 -55.58
CA LEU A 179 24.01 62.86 -54.20
C LEU A 179 22.50 62.61 -54.13
N SER A 180 21.73 63.21 -55.04
CA SER A 180 20.28 62.98 -55.17
C SER A 180 19.97 61.50 -55.45
N ARG A 181 20.70 60.89 -56.39
CA ARG A 181 20.54 59.45 -56.71
C ARG A 181 20.91 58.55 -55.53
N LYS A 182 22.01 58.85 -54.83
CA LYS A 182 22.41 58.12 -53.62
C LYS A 182 21.37 58.25 -52.51
N ALA A 183 20.81 59.45 -52.31
CA ALA A 183 19.76 59.67 -51.32
C ALA A 183 18.50 58.86 -51.62
N THR A 184 18.09 58.75 -52.89
CA THR A 184 16.94 57.93 -53.27
C THR A 184 17.20 56.45 -53.05
N GLN A 185 18.40 55.95 -53.41
CA GLN A 185 18.77 54.56 -53.14
C GLN A 185 18.73 54.24 -51.64
N LEU A 186 19.37 55.07 -50.81
CA LEU A 186 19.35 54.89 -49.36
C LEU A 186 17.94 54.96 -48.76
N ALA A 187 17.07 55.82 -49.29
CA ALA A 187 15.67 55.88 -48.86
C ALA A 187 14.93 54.56 -49.13
N THR A 188 15.12 53.97 -50.32
CA THR A 188 14.49 52.67 -50.64
C THR A 188 15.04 51.52 -49.80
N GLU A 189 16.33 51.53 -49.48
CA GLU A 189 16.94 50.53 -48.59
C GLU A 189 16.42 50.68 -47.15
N ALA A 190 16.30 51.91 -46.66
CA ALA A 190 15.73 52.19 -45.34
C ALA A 190 14.26 51.71 -45.23
N GLU A 191 13.47 51.86 -46.30
CA GLU A 191 12.08 51.39 -46.34
C GLU A 191 12.01 49.85 -46.33
N LYS A 192 12.86 49.18 -47.11
CA LYS A 192 12.99 47.71 -47.07
C LYS A 192 13.41 47.18 -45.70
N LEU A 193 14.35 47.86 -45.04
CA LEU A 193 14.79 47.50 -43.69
C LEU A 193 13.67 47.68 -42.66
N ARG A 194 12.89 48.75 -42.75
CA ARG A 194 11.71 48.96 -41.89
C ARG A 194 10.65 47.88 -42.11
N ALA A 195 10.38 47.50 -43.35
CA ALA A 195 9.43 46.41 -43.66
C ALA A 195 9.89 45.09 -43.01
N LYS A 196 11.16 44.70 -43.19
CA LYS A 196 11.74 43.52 -42.54
C LYS A 196 11.70 43.59 -41.01
N GLN A 197 11.99 44.76 -40.44
CA GLN A 197 11.92 44.96 -39.00
C GLN A 197 10.50 44.75 -38.45
N ASN A 198 9.48 45.21 -39.19
CA ASN A 198 8.09 45.00 -38.82
C ASN A 198 7.67 43.52 -38.94
N GLU A 199 8.09 42.82 -40.00
CA GLU A 199 7.83 41.39 -40.17
C GLU A 199 8.43 40.57 -39.01
N VAL A 200 9.73 40.77 -38.72
CA VAL A 200 10.39 40.12 -37.58
C VAL A 200 9.74 40.50 -36.25
N GLY A 201 9.27 41.74 -36.10
CA GLY A 201 8.52 42.20 -34.93
C GLY A 201 7.21 41.43 -34.74
N ASN A 202 6.46 41.20 -35.82
CA ASN A 202 5.22 40.44 -35.80
C ASN A 202 5.47 38.95 -35.49
N GLU A 203 6.45 38.34 -36.16
CA GLU A 203 6.87 36.96 -35.88
C GLU A 203 7.29 36.77 -34.42
N LEU A 204 8.04 37.72 -33.85
CA LEU A 204 8.43 37.71 -32.45
C LEU A 204 7.22 37.77 -31.50
N GLN A 205 6.18 38.54 -31.85
CA GLN A 205 4.95 38.60 -31.06
C GLN A 205 4.15 37.29 -31.13
N GLU A 206 4.05 36.69 -32.31
CA GLU A 206 3.40 35.38 -32.48
C GLU A 206 4.15 34.28 -31.71
N LEU A 207 5.47 34.22 -31.83
CA LEU A 207 6.31 33.28 -31.08
C LEU A 207 6.16 33.47 -29.56
N LYS A 208 6.09 34.72 -29.08
CA LYS A 208 5.82 35.00 -27.65
C LYS A 208 4.44 34.49 -27.22
N LYS A 209 3.41 34.63 -28.07
CA LYS A 209 2.06 34.13 -27.79
C LYS A 209 2.05 32.59 -27.75
N GLN A 210 2.68 31.93 -28.72
CA GLN A 210 2.82 30.48 -28.75
C GLN A 210 3.59 29.96 -27.53
N ASN A 211 4.69 30.62 -27.14
CA ASN A 211 5.47 30.21 -25.97
C ASN A 211 4.66 30.30 -24.66
N ARG A 212 3.84 31.36 -24.50
CA ARG A 212 2.92 31.48 -23.36
C ARG A 212 1.90 30.35 -23.34
N GLN A 213 1.34 30.01 -24.50
CA GLN A 213 0.36 28.94 -24.61
C GLN A 213 0.97 27.57 -24.29
N LEU A 214 2.15 27.27 -24.84
CA LEU A 214 2.89 26.04 -24.53
C LEU A 214 3.24 25.91 -23.05
N ARG A 215 3.59 27.02 -22.37
CA ARG A 215 3.83 27.01 -20.92
C ARG A 215 2.56 26.68 -20.14
N GLN A 216 1.42 27.24 -20.52
CA GLN A 216 0.13 26.91 -19.89
C GLN A 216 -0.25 25.45 -20.12
N GLU A 217 -0.05 24.91 -21.33
CA GLU A 217 -0.29 23.50 -21.63
C GLU A 217 0.64 22.59 -20.83
N GLN A 218 1.91 22.99 -20.65
CA GLN A 218 2.88 22.26 -19.83
C GLN A 218 2.47 22.27 -18.34
N GLU A 219 2.05 23.41 -17.79
CA GLU A 219 1.55 23.53 -16.42
C GLU A 219 0.31 22.65 -16.21
N GLN A 220 -0.66 22.70 -17.11
CA GLN A 220 -1.85 21.83 -17.06
C GLN A 220 -1.49 20.34 -17.17
N GLY A 221 -0.52 20.00 -18.02
CA GLY A 221 0.00 18.64 -18.13
C GLY A 221 0.64 18.15 -16.82
N GLN A 222 1.41 19.02 -16.16
CA GLN A 222 2.04 18.72 -14.88
C GLN A 222 1.00 18.54 -13.77
N GLU A 223 0.00 19.41 -13.67
CA GLU A 223 -1.09 19.27 -12.69
C GLU A 223 -1.87 17.95 -12.87
N LYS A 224 -2.15 17.56 -14.13
CA LYS A 224 -2.79 16.26 -14.43
C LYS A 224 -1.90 15.09 -14.00
N LEU A 225 -0.60 15.17 -14.26
CA LEU A 225 0.34 14.13 -13.88
C LEU A 225 0.43 13.98 -12.36
N ASP A 226 0.49 15.09 -11.62
CA ASP A 226 0.49 15.09 -10.16
C ASP A 226 -0.82 14.54 -9.59
N SER A 227 -1.97 14.88 -10.19
CA SER A 227 -3.28 14.31 -9.85
C SER A 227 -3.31 12.80 -10.05
N VAL A 228 -2.85 12.31 -11.21
CA VAL A 228 -2.80 10.88 -11.52
C VAL A 228 -1.86 10.15 -10.56
N GLN A 229 -0.71 10.73 -10.22
CA GLN A 229 0.19 10.15 -9.23
C GLN A 229 -0.45 10.07 -7.84
N ALA A 230 -1.20 11.10 -7.42
CA ALA A 230 -1.91 11.09 -6.16
C ALA A 230 -2.99 10.00 -6.12
N GLU A 231 -3.78 9.85 -7.20
CA GLU A 231 -4.76 8.78 -7.34
C GLU A 231 -4.09 7.40 -7.34
N MET A 232 -2.99 7.24 -8.05
CA MET A 232 -2.26 5.96 -8.09
C MET A 232 -1.73 5.56 -6.70
N ARG A 233 -1.22 6.53 -5.91
CA ARG A 233 -0.82 6.29 -4.52
C ARG A 233 -2.01 5.88 -3.65
N ARG A 234 -3.16 6.54 -3.84
CA ARG A 234 -4.39 6.21 -3.11
C ARG A 234 -4.88 4.81 -3.44
N LEU A 235 -4.94 4.44 -4.73
CA LEU A 235 -5.32 3.11 -5.20
C LEU A 235 -4.36 2.04 -4.71
N ALA A 236 -3.05 2.31 -4.70
CA ALA A 236 -2.06 1.37 -4.14
C ALA A 236 -2.29 1.14 -2.64
N GLN A 237 -2.64 2.19 -1.88
CA GLN A 237 -2.97 2.07 -0.47
C GLN A 237 -4.27 1.31 -0.24
N GLU A 238 -5.31 1.57 -1.03
CA GLU A 238 -6.57 0.82 -1.00
C GLU A 238 -6.35 -0.66 -1.33
N LEU A 239 -5.50 -0.97 -2.31
CA LEU A 239 -5.15 -2.34 -2.69
C LEU A 239 -4.39 -3.06 -1.57
N LEU A 240 -3.42 -2.42 -0.93
CA LEU A 240 -2.71 -2.96 0.24
C LEU A 240 -3.68 -3.23 1.41
N GLN A 241 -4.63 -2.32 1.66
CA GLN A 241 -5.66 -2.55 2.69
C GLN A 241 -6.54 -3.74 2.35
N ALA A 242 -7.00 -3.85 1.10
CA ALA A 242 -7.80 -4.98 0.64
C ALA A 242 -7.04 -6.32 0.73
N GLU A 243 -5.75 -6.33 0.39
CA GLU A 243 -4.87 -7.50 0.54
C GLU A 243 -4.72 -7.91 2.01
N ASN A 244 -4.53 -6.95 2.92
CA ASN A 244 -4.46 -7.24 4.36
C ASN A 244 -5.76 -7.82 4.90
N VAL A 245 -6.91 -7.21 4.56
CA VAL A 245 -8.23 -7.73 4.97
C VAL A 245 -8.47 -9.14 4.42
N ARG A 246 -8.08 -9.37 3.16
CA ARG A 246 -8.18 -10.69 2.54
C ARG A 246 -7.27 -11.70 3.25
N ALA A 247 -6.03 -11.34 3.57
CA ALA A 247 -5.10 -12.21 4.27
C ALA A 247 -5.58 -12.55 5.69
N GLU A 248 -6.15 -11.58 6.41
CA GLU A 248 -6.76 -11.80 7.72
C GLU A 248 -7.97 -12.74 7.64
N SER A 249 -8.84 -12.55 6.65
CA SER A 249 -9.99 -13.43 6.39
C SER A 249 -9.55 -14.86 6.02
N GLU A 250 -8.57 -15.01 5.11
CA GLU A 250 -8.01 -16.32 4.75
C GLU A 250 -7.38 -17.02 5.96
N LYS A 251 -6.69 -16.27 6.82
CA LYS A 251 -6.14 -16.80 8.08
C LYS A 251 -7.26 -17.24 9.03
N GLY A 252 -8.29 -16.42 9.22
CA GLY A 252 -9.45 -16.75 10.04
C GLY A 252 -10.15 -18.03 9.58
N LEU A 253 -10.39 -18.17 8.28
CA LEU A 253 -10.96 -19.38 7.68
C LEU A 253 -10.05 -20.60 7.87
N ARG A 254 -8.73 -20.46 7.71
CA ARG A 254 -7.78 -21.55 7.99
C ARG A 254 -7.81 -21.98 9.46
N ASP A 255 -7.86 -21.03 10.39
CA ASP A 255 -7.91 -21.32 11.83
C ASP A 255 -9.25 -21.96 12.23
N GLU A 256 -10.36 -21.55 11.63
CA GLU A 256 -11.67 -22.20 11.81
C GLU A 256 -11.69 -23.61 11.23
N MET A 257 -11.17 -23.81 10.02
CA MET A 257 -11.05 -25.14 9.40
C MET A 257 -10.13 -26.06 10.20
N ALA A 258 -9.02 -25.56 10.73
CA ALA A 258 -8.14 -26.34 11.60
C ALA A 258 -8.85 -26.76 12.89
N ARG A 259 -9.60 -25.83 13.51
CA ARG A 259 -10.41 -26.12 14.72
C ARG A 259 -11.52 -27.13 14.45
N SER A 260 -12.25 -27.01 13.34
CA SER A 260 -13.31 -27.95 12.99
C SER A 260 -12.74 -29.34 12.66
N THR A 261 -11.64 -29.40 11.91
CA THR A 261 -10.94 -30.64 11.60
C THR A 261 -10.46 -31.34 12.87
N ALA A 262 -9.84 -30.61 13.81
CA ALA A 262 -9.39 -31.18 15.08
C ALA A 262 -10.55 -31.72 15.94
N ARG A 263 -11.69 -31.00 15.97
CA ARG A 263 -12.90 -31.47 16.67
C ARG A 263 -13.45 -32.74 16.05
N LEU A 264 -13.64 -32.76 14.72
CA LEU A 264 -14.14 -33.92 13.99
C LEU A 264 -13.22 -35.13 14.16
N GLN A 265 -11.90 -34.91 14.15
CA GLN A 265 -10.94 -35.98 14.38
C GLN A 265 -11.02 -36.53 15.81
N SER A 266 -11.17 -35.68 16.82
CA SER A 266 -11.40 -36.12 18.20
C SER A 266 -12.71 -36.90 18.37
N ASP A 267 -13.79 -36.49 17.70
CA ASP A 267 -15.06 -37.21 17.72
C ASP A 267 -14.96 -38.55 17.00
N LEU A 268 -14.25 -38.61 15.87
CA LEU A 268 -13.96 -39.84 15.13
C LEU A 268 -13.15 -40.81 16.00
N ASP A 269 -12.14 -40.33 16.71
CA ASP A 269 -11.35 -41.13 17.65
C ASP A 269 -12.20 -41.64 18.82
N ARG A 270 -13.13 -40.82 19.34
CA ARG A 270 -14.07 -41.24 20.39
C ARG A 270 -14.99 -42.35 19.89
N VAL A 271 -15.63 -42.16 18.75
CA VAL A 271 -16.55 -43.13 18.15
C VAL A 271 -15.82 -44.43 17.81
N ASN A 272 -14.59 -44.37 17.29
CA ASN A 272 -13.79 -45.56 17.04
C ASN A 272 -13.45 -46.33 18.32
N LYS A 273 -13.14 -45.64 19.42
CA LYS A 273 -12.93 -46.28 20.73
C LYS A 273 -14.20 -46.95 21.25
N GLU A 274 -15.34 -46.27 21.13
CA GLU A 274 -16.64 -46.84 21.51
C GLU A 274 -16.97 -48.07 20.65
N LEU A 275 -16.76 -48.00 19.33
CA LEU A 275 -16.97 -49.13 18.42
C LEU A 275 -16.10 -50.33 18.81
N ASN A 276 -14.81 -50.13 19.05
CA ASN A 276 -13.90 -51.20 19.47
C ASN A 276 -14.31 -51.81 20.82
N SER A 277 -14.73 -50.97 21.77
CA SER A 277 -15.27 -51.42 23.07
C SER A 277 -16.52 -52.29 22.90
N TRP A 278 -17.47 -51.87 22.06
CA TRP A 278 -18.66 -52.64 21.75
C TRP A 278 -18.36 -53.95 21.03
N GLN A 279 -17.43 -53.95 20.09
CA GLN A 279 -16.95 -55.16 19.42
C GLN A 279 -16.36 -56.15 20.41
N SER A 280 -15.49 -55.69 21.33
CA SER A 280 -14.92 -56.54 22.38
C SER A 280 -16.00 -57.13 23.29
N ARG A 281 -16.94 -56.31 23.76
CA ARG A 281 -18.06 -56.77 24.60
C ARG A 281 -18.94 -57.79 23.89
N TYR A 282 -19.20 -57.57 22.61
CA TYR A 282 -19.98 -58.50 21.78
C TYR A 282 -19.25 -59.85 21.64
N GLU A 283 -17.94 -59.84 21.37
CA GLU A 283 -17.14 -61.06 21.27
C GLU A 283 -17.07 -61.82 22.59
N GLU A 284 -16.87 -61.11 23.71
CA GLU A 284 -16.91 -61.68 25.06
C GLU A 284 -18.26 -62.32 25.36
N GLN A 285 -19.37 -61.62 25.07
CA GLN A 285 -20.72 -62.15 25.28
C GLN A 285 -21.00 -63.36 24.39
N ARG A 286 -20.54 -63.33 23.13
CA ARG A 286 -20.66 -64.48 22.21
C ARG A 286 -19.93 -65.70 22.75
N LEU A 287 -18.71 -65.52 23.28
CA LEU A 287 -17.94 -66.61 23.90
C LEU A 287 -18.60 -67.11 25.19
N ALA A 288 -19.12 -66.20 26.02
CA ALA A 288 -19.84 -66.56 27.24
C ALA A 288 -21.11 -67.37 26.93
N ASN A 289 -21.91 -66.95 25.94
CA ASN A 289 -23.08 -67.69 25.49
C ASN A 289 -22.72 -69.10 24.99
N ARG A 290 -21.64 -69.23 24.20
CA ARG A 290 -21.17 -70.54 23.75
C ARG A 290 -20.78 -71.46 24.91
N ARG A 291 -20.10 -70.93 25.94
CA ARG A 291 -19.77 -71.68 27.16
C ARG A 291 -21.02 -72.10 27.93
N LEU A 292 -22.01 -71.22 28.04
CA LEU A 292 -23.29 -71.53 28.68
C LEU A 292 -24.06 -72.62 27.91
N GLU A 293 -24.05 -72.57 26.58
CA GLU A 293 -24.62 -73.62 25.74
C GLU A 293 -23.91 -74.97 25.95
N GLU A 294 -22.58 -74.99 26.00
CA GLU A 294 -21.79 -76.20 26.29
C GLU A 294 -22.11 -76.75 27.70
N GLN A 295 -22.17 -75.89 28.71
CA GLN A 295 -22.55 -76.26 30.08
C GLN A 295 -23.99 -76.79 30.16
N ALA A 296 -24.94 -76.18 29.46
CA ALA A 296 -26.33 -76.63 29.42
C ALA A 296 -26.44 -78.02 28.75
N GLN A 297 -25.68 -78.26 27.68
CA GLN A 297 -25.61 -79.58 27.05
C GLN A 297 -25.01 -80.63 27.99
N GLU A 298 -23.95 -80.29 28.72
CA GLU A 298 -23.32 -81.20 29.68
C GLU A 298 -24.25 -81.52 30.87
N ALA A 299 -24.92 -80.50 31.44
CA ALA A 299 -25.91 -80.67 32.47
C ALA A 299 -27.10 -81.54 32.01
N SER A 300 -27.56 -81.36 30.77
CA SER A 300 -28.62 -82.19 30.18
C SER A 300 -28.18 -83.66 30.03
N ARG A 301 -26.92 -83.91 29.63
CA ARG A 301 -26.35 -85.28 29.59
C ARG A 301 -26.25 -85.91 30.98
N GLN A 302 -25.79 -85.15 31.98
CA GLN A 302 -25.71 -85.63 33.36
C GLN A 302 -27.09 -85.94 33.94
N ALA A 303 -28.09 -85.08 33.69
CA ALA A 303 -29.48 -85.33 34.08
C ALA A 303 -30.02 -86.61 33.43
N ALA A 304 -29.82 -86.81 32.13
CA ALA A 304 -30.24 -88.02 31.43
C ALA A 304 -29.56 -89.29 31.98
N GLN A 305 -28.27 -89.22 32.37
CA GLN A 305 -27.58 -90.33 33.04
C GLN A 305 -28.14 -90.61 34.43
N ALA A 306 -28.43 -89.58 35.22
CA ALA A 306 -29.04 -89.71 36.54
C ALA A 306 -30.44 -90.35 36.47
N ASP A 307 -31.26 -89.94 35.50
CA ASP A 307 -32.58 -90.53 35.27
C ASP A 307 -32.49 -92.02 34.87
N GLN A 308 -31.52 -92.39 34.03
CA GLN A 308 -31.26 -93.80 33.71
C GLN A 308 -30.86 -94.61 34.95
N GLN A 309 -30.00 -94.05 35.81
CA GLN A 309 -29.61 -94.71 37.07
C GLN A 309 -30.80 -94.86 38.02
N ARG A 310 -31.65 -93.83 38.16
CA ARG A 310 -32.88 -93.88 38.96
C ARG A 310 -33.83 -94.96 38.46
N ALA A 311 -34.11 -95.00 37.15
CA ALA A 311 -34.96 -96.03 36.57
C ALA A 311 -34.41 -97.45 36.78
N ALA A 312 -33.08 -97.63 36.75
CA ALA A 312 -32.44 -98.91 37.04
C ALA A 312 -32.59 -99.32 38.52
N VAL A 313 -32.51 -98.38 39.45
CA VAL A 313 -32.74 -98.61 40.88
C VAL A 313 -34.21 -98.96 41.16
N GLU A 314 -35.15 -98.17 40.62
CA GLU A 314 -36.60 -98.39 40.77
C GLU A 314 -37.01 -99.78 40.25
N LYS A 315 -36.44 -100.20 39.11
CA LYS A 315 -36.65 -101.55 38.60
C LYS A 315 -36.17 -102.63 39.58
N ARG A 316 -34.99 -102.46 40.20
CA ARG A 316 -34.48 -103.40 41.21
C ARG A 316 -35.33 -103.44 42.47
N GLU A 317 -35.90 -102.31 42.90
CA GLU A 317 -36.82 -102.28 44.03
C GLU A 317 -38.12 -103.02 43.71
N SER A 318 -38.70 -102.79 42.54
CA SER A 318 -39.92 -103.51 42.10
C SER A 318 -39.75 -105.03 41.98
N GLU A 319 -38.52 -105.51 41.78
CA GLU A 319 -38.21 -106.95 41.77
C GLU A 319 -38.21 -107.55 43.18
N LYS A 320 -37.87 -106.76 44.22
CA LYS A 320 -37.88 -107.20 45.62
C LYS A 320 -39.29 -107.29 46.19
N ASP A 321 -40.18 -106.38 45.82
CA ASP A 321 -41.58 -106.38 46.29
C ASP A 321 -42.33 -107.67 45.90
N LYS A 322 -42.00 -108.25 44.72
CA LYS A 322 -42.56 -109.52 44.26
C LYS A 322 -42.22 -110.72 45.14
N PHE A 323 -41.12 -110.67 45.91
CA PHE A 323 -40.75 -111.73 46.83
C PHE A 323 -41.58 -111.70 48.11
N ALA A 324 -41.87 -110.50 48.63
CA ALA A 324 -42.68 -110.31 49.83
C ALA A 324 -44.15 -110.72 49.59
N ASP A 325 -44.72 -110.38 48.43
CA ASP A 325 -46.08 -110.80 48.04
C ASP A 325 -46.22 -112.34 47.94
N LEU A 326 -45.16 -113.01 47.51
CA LEU A 326 -45.13 -114.46 47.34
C LEU A 326 -45.14 -115.20 48.70
N LEU A 327 -44.43 -114.65 49.70
CA LEU A 327 -44.42 -115.14 51.09
C LEU A 327 -45.78 -114.93 51.79
N LEU A 328 -46.40 -113.76 51.65
CA LEU A 328 -47.67 -113.43 52.30
C LEU A 328 -48.86 -114.24 51.76
N SER A 329 -48.77 -114.72 50.51
CA SER A 329 -49.82 -115.53 49.88
C SER A 329 -49.93 -116.98 50.39
N ARG A 330 -48.94 -117.47 51.14
CA ARG A 330 -48.86 -118.87 51.62
C ARG A 330 -49.22 -119.07 53.08
N ILE A 331 -49.32 -117.99 53.84
CA ILE A 331 -49.68 -118.06 55.25
C ILE A 331 -51.16 -118.39 55.37
N ASP A 332 -51.49 -119.46 56.11
CA ASP A 332 -52.87 -119.78 56.47
C ASP A 332 -53.35 -118.83 57.58
N TRP A 333 -53.89 -117.69 57.13
CA TRP A 333 -54.40 -116.64 58.00
C TRP A 333 -55.53 -117.11 58.94
N ALA A 334 -56.27 -118.17 58.60
CA ALA A 334 -57.30 -118.72 59.48
C ALA A 334 -56.70 -119.48 60.67
N LYS A 335 -55.59 -120.20 60.45
CA LYS A 335 -54.84 -120.91 61.49
C LYS A 335 -54.11 -119.92 62.42
N VAL A 336 -53.47 -118.89 61.85
CA VAL A 336 -52.87 -117.78 62.61
C VAL A 336 -53.92 -117.00 63.42
N GLY A 337 -55.08 -116.69 62.83
CA GLY A 337 -56.19 -116.04 63.53
C GLY A 337 -56.77 -116.87 64.68
N ALA A 338 -56.76 -118.21 64.57
CA ALA A 338 -57.16 -119.11 65.64
C ALA A 338 -56.13 -119.17 66.79
N ALA A 339 -54.82 -119.14 66.48
CA ALA A 339 -53.75 -119.05 67.47
C ALA A 339 -53.72 -117.68 68.18
N MET A 340 -54.14 -116.62 67.49
CA MET A 340 -54.34 -115.28 68.05
C MET A 340 -55.58 -115.15 68.96
N LYS A 341 -56.44 -116.18 69.09
CA LYS A 341 -57.49 -116.20 70.12
C LYS A 341 -56.85 -116.34 71.50
N MET A 342 -56.38 -115.21 72.03
CA MET A 342 -55.86 -114.95 73.39
C MET A 342 -55.88 -116.16 74.32
N THR A 343 -54.91 -117.06 74.15
CA THR A 343 -54.65 -118.15 75.10
C THR A 343 -54.38 -117.54 76.49
N PRO A 344 -54.71 -118.24 77.60
CA PRO A 344 -54.62 -117.67 78.95
C PRO A 344 -53.26 -117.04 79.28
N THR A 345 -52.19 -117.61 78.72
CA THR A 345 -50.81 -117.12 78.87
C THR A 345 -50.58 -115.79 78.16
N VAL A 346 -51.03 -115.64 76.91
CA VAL A 346 -50.93 -114.38 76.14
C VAL A 346 -51.80 -113.29 76.78
N ARG A 347 -53.00 -113.64 77.26
CA ARG A 347 -53.86 -112.71 78.01
C ARG A 347 -53.20 -112.22 79.30
N ARG A 348 -52.49 -113.10 80.01
CA ARG A 348 -51.76 -112.74 81.25
C ARG A 348 -50.56 -111.82 80.97
N ASN A 349 -49.78 -112.09 79.93
CA ASN A 349 -48.64 -111.26 79.54
C ASN A 349 -49.08 -109.90 79.00
N PHE A 350 -50.13 -109.86 78.18
CA PHE A 350 -50.74 -108.62 77.68
C PHE A 350 -51.29 -107.77 78.84
N ASN A 351 -52.06 -108.37 79.76
CA ASN A 351 -52.57 -107.66 80.94
C ASN A 351 -51.45 -107.19 81.89
N SER A 352 -50.32 -107.90 81.96
CA SER A 352 -49.14 -107.47 82.71
C SER A 352 -48.45 -106.26 82.08
N LEU A 353 -48.46 -106.15 80.76
CA LEU A 353 -47.93 -105.00 80.01
C LEU A 353 -48.85 -103.79 80.14
N VAL A 354 -50.16 -103.97 79.99
CA VAL A 354 -51.16 -102.91 80.20
C VAL A 354 -51.07 -102.35 81.64
N ARG A 355 -50.83 -103.21 82.64
CA ARG A 355 -50.62 -102.77 84.03
C ARG A 355 -49.32 -101.98 84.27
N ARG A 356 -48.27 -102.20 83.46
CA ARG A 356 -47.04 -101.39 83.54
C ARG A 356 -47.19 -100.03 82.86
N LEU A 357 -48.19 -99.86 81.99
CA LEU A 357 -48.36 -98.69 81.12
C LEU A 357 -49.45 -97.71 81.57
N ASN A 358 -50.29 -98.09 82.55
CA ASN A 358 -51.29 -97.18 83.14
C ASN A 358 -51.04 -97.03 84.65
N TYR A 359 -50.48 -95.88 85.05
CA TYR A 359 -50.44 -95.40 86.43
C TYR A 359 -51.68 -94.54 86.70
N GLU A 360 -52.81 -95.14 87.06
CA GLU A 360 -53.91 -94.40 87.71
C GLU A 360 -54.51 -95.23 88.87
N GLU A 361 -54.88 -94.53 89.94
CA GLU A 361 -55.05 -95.03 91.32
C GLU A 361 -56.29 -95.91 91.58
N ASP A 362 -57.18 -96.09 90.61
CA ASP A 362 -58.34 -96.99 90.76
C ASP A 362 -58.10 -98.31 90.01
N ARG A 363 -57.80 -99.36 90.79
CA ARG A 363 -57.48 -100.73 90.34
C ARG A 363 -58.66 -101.51 89.71
N SER A 364 -59.47 -100.87 88.86
CA SER A 364 -60.46 -101.53 87.99
C SER A 364 -60.17 -101.25 86.51
N LEU A 365 -59.64 -102.26 85.81
CA LEU A 365 -59.32 -102.26 84.39
C LEU A 365 -60.57 -102.44 83.52
N THR A 366 -61.10 -101.36 82.96
CA THR A 366 -61.98 -101.39 81.77
C THR A 366 -61.15 -101.01 80.55
N ILE A 367 -60.61 -102.03 79.86
CA ILE A 367 -59.95 -101.86 78.57
C ILE A 367 -61.05 -101.66 77.53
N GLU A 368 -61.48 -100.42 77.29
CA GLU A 368 -62.45 -100.08 76.24
C GLU A 368 -61.78 -99.84 74.87
N GLY A 369 -60.75 -100.62 74.52
CA GLY A 369 -60.14 -100.48 73.20
C GLY A 369 -59.52 -101.75 72.64
N THR A 370 -59.68 -101.93 71.33
CA THR A 370 -59.12 -103.05 70.57
C THR A 370 -57.57 -102.94 70.45
N LEU A 371 -56.85 -104.03 70.16
CA LEU A 371 -55.37 -104.00 69.96
C LEU A 371 -54.92 -102.90 68.96
N PRO A 372 -55.64 -102.63 67.85
CA PRO A 372 -55.36 -101.49 66.97
C PRO A 372 -55.41 -100.13 67.67
N GLU A 373 -56.35 -99.90 68.60
CA GLU A 373 -56.46 -98.63 69.33
C GLU A 373 -55.30 -98.47 70.32
N PHE A 374 -54.94 -99.55 71.01
CA PHE A 374 -53.77 -99.57 71.88
C PHE A 374 -52.48 -99.28 71.10
N TRP A 375 -52.28 -99.95 69.96
CA TRP A 375 -51.12 -99.72 69.08
C TRP A 375 -51.09 -98.30 68.52
N SER A 376 -52.24 -97.76 68.12
CA SER A 376 -52.36 -96.39 67.62
C SER A 376 -52.02 -95.35 68.67
N ARG A 377 -52.39 -95.58 69.95
CA ARG A 377 -52.01 -94.71 71.06
C ARG A 377 -50.49 -94.66 71.26
N LEU A 378 -49.82 -95.81 71.25
CA LEU A 378 -48.35 -95.87 71.38
C LEU A 378 -47.60 -95.13 70.25
N ILE A 379 -48.13 -95.15 69.02
CA ILE A 379 -47.56 -94.41 67.88
C ILE A 379 -47.84 -92.90 67.99
N LYS A 380 -49.01 -92.53 68.51
CA LYS A 380 -49.43 -91.13 68.59
C LYS A 380 -48.47 -90.31 69.45
N ASP A 381 -48.11 -90.82 70.64
CA ASP A 381 -47.24 -90.09 71.56
C ASP A 381 -45.82 -89.86 70.96
N GLU A 382 -45.32 -90.83 70.17
CA GLU A 382 -44.07 -90.67 69.40
C GLU A 382 -44.18 -89.56 68.34
N LYS A 383 -45.29 -89.54 67.57
CA LYS A 383 -45.53 -88.49 66.58
C LYS A 383 -45.66 -87.12 67.23
N ASP A 384 -46.35 -87.04 68.37
CA ASP A 384 -46.54 -85.80 69.11
C ASP A 384 -45.20 -85.28 69.68
N LEU A 385 -44.30 -86.17 70.12
CA LEU A 385 -42.93 -85.81 70.50
C LEU A 385 -42.12 -85.25 69.31
N VAL A 386 -42.13 -85.92 68.15
CA VAL A 386 -41.42 -85.46 66.95
C VAL A 386 -41.95 -84.11 66.48
N ASP A 387 -43.27 -83.90 66.50
CA ASP A 387 -43.88 -82.60 66.15
C ASP A 387 -43.50 -81.50 67.16
N ASN A 388 -43.43 -81.85 68.46
CA ASN A 388 -42.97 -80.93 69.50
C ASN A 388 -41.51 -80.49 69.29
N ILE A 389 -40.61 -81.42 68.94
CA ILE A 389 -39.19 -81.11 68.66
C ILE A 389 -39.06 -80.28 67.38
N ALA A 390 -39.75 -80.67 66.30
CA ALA A 390 -39.68 -79.97 65.02
C ALA A 390 -40.14 -78.51 65.11
N LYS A 391 -40.99 -78.20 66.10
CA LYS A 391 -41.54 -76.87 66.37
C LYS A 391 -41.00 -76.24 67.65
N SER A 392 -39.88 -76.72 68.19
CA SER A 392 -39.37 -76.30 69.51
C SER A 392 -39.12 -74.80 69.59
N ASN A 393 -38.45 -74.22 68.59
CA ASN A 393 -38.21 -72.77 68.49
C ASN A 393 -39.51 -71.93 68.55
N THR A 394 -40.62 -72.44 68.04
CA THR A 394 -41.90 -71.72 68.03
C THR A 394 -42.67 -71.94 69.33
N ARG A 395 -42.65 -73.16 69.88
CA ARG A 395 -43.37 -73.54 71.10
C ARG A 395 -42.68 -73.05 72.39
N GLU A 396 -41.35 -72.99 72.41
CA GLU A 396 -40.56 -72.41 73.51
C GLU A 396 -40.92 -70.93 73.74
N VAL A 397 -41.05 -70.16 72.65
CA VAL A 397 -41.41 -68.74 72.70
C VAL A 397 -42.88 -68.56 73.12
N GLN A 398 -43.77 -69.46 72.70
CA GLN A 398 -45.20 -69.41 73.03
C GLN A 398 -45.48 -69.73 74.50
N ALA A 399 -44.73 -70.66 75.10
CA ALA A 399 -44.92 -71.07 76.49
C ALA A 399 -44.43 -70.01 77.50
N GLY A 400 -43.52 -69.12 77.10
CA GLY A 400 -43.02 -68.03 77.96
C GLY A 400 -42.14 -68.47 79.13
N ASN A 401 -41.95 -69.77 79.35
CA ASN A 401 -41.02 -70.35 80.32
C ASN A 401 -40.25 -71.52 79.68
N MET A 402 -38.96 -71.30 79.41
CA MET A 402 -38.10 -72.26 78.71
C MET A 402 -37.85 -73.53 79.54
N ASP A 403 -37.65 -73.41 80.85
CA ASP A 403 -37.32 -74.55 81.71
C ASP A 403 -38.48 -75.55 81.83
N ASP A 404 -39.71 -75.05 81.92
CA ASP A 404 -40.90 -75.91 82.00
C ASP A 404 -41.16 -76.63 80.68
N TYR A 405 -40.93 -75.97 79.54
CA TYR A 405 -41.05 -76.62 78.23
C TYR A 405 -40.06 -77.78 78.08
N TRP A 406 -38.79 -77.58 78.42
CA TRP A 406 -37.78 -78.64 78.31
C TRP A 406 -37.99 -79.76 79.33
N ARG A 407 -38.53 -79.47 80.52
CA ARG A 407 -38.95 -80.52 81.47
C ARG A 407 -40.10 -81.37 80.93
N ALA A 408 -41.14 -80.75 80.40
CA ALA A 408 -42.27 -81.46 79.79
C ALA A 408 -41.82 -82.29 78.57
N LEU A 409 -40.92 -81.74 77.74
CA LEU A 409 -40.35 -82.49 76.61
C LEU A 409 -39.57 -83.72 77.09
N ASN A 410 -38.83 -83.60 78.19
CA ASN A 410 -38.06 -84.71 78.76
C ASN A 410 -38.98 -85.81 79.36
N GLU A 411 -40.10 -85.43 79.98
CA GLU A 411 -41.15 -86.39 80.39
C GLU A 411 -41.75 -87.11 79.18
N MET A 412 -42.05 -86.40 78.09
CA MET A 412 -42.51 -87.04 76.85
C MET A 412 -41.49 -88.00 76.25
N PHE A 413 -40.18 -87.69 76.32
CA PHE A 413 -39.13 -88.63 75.91
C PHE A 413 -39.17 -89.92 76.75
N ALA A 414 -39.35 -89.81 78.06
CA ALA A 414 -39.46 -90.97 78.94
C ALA A 414 -40.69 -91.82 78.59
N ASP A 415 -41.84 -91.20 78.34
CA ASP A 415 -43.06 -91.89 77.94
C ASP A 415 -42.90 -92.60 76.58
N VAL A 416 -42.26 -91.94 75.60
CA VAL A 416 -42.00 -92.55 74.29
C VAL A 416 -41.03 -93.72 74.38
N VAL A 417 -40.01 -93.66 75.24
CA VAL A 417 -39.11 -94.80 75.50
C VAL A 417 -39.91 -96.00 76.04
N ILE A 418 -40.77 -95.77 77.03
CA ILE A 418 -41.64 -96.82 77.59
C ILE A 418 -42.59 -97.37 76.51
N ASN A 419 -43.18 -96.51 75.68
CA ASN A 419 -44.06 -96.92 74.59
C ASN A 419 -43.33 -97.72 73.51
N LEU A 420 -42.06 -97.40 73.23
CA LEU A 420 -41.20 -98.17 72.32
C LEU A 420 -40.87 -99.55 72.90
N GLU A 421 -40.54 -99.63 74.18
CA GLU A 421 -40.32 -100.90 74.87
C GLU A 421 -41.59 -101.77 74.84
N ALA A 422 -42.76 -101.18 75.07
CA ALA A 422 -44.04 -101.87 74.98
C ALA A 422 -44.31 -102.41 73.56
N ARG A 423 -44.04 -101.60 72.53
CA ARG A 423 -44.17 -102.03 71.13
C ARG A 423 -43.18 -103.13 70.78
N MET A 424 -41.92 -103.04 71.21
CA MET A 424 -40.95 -104.12 71.00
C MET A 424 -41.39 -105.41 71.69
N ALA A 425 -41.90 -105.34 72.92
CA ALA A 425 -42.39 -106.52 73.63
C ALA A 425 -43.63 -107.12 72.95
N MET A 426 -44.55 -106.31 72.44
CA MET A 426 -45.68 -106.79 71.64
C MET A 426 -45.25 -107.40 70.31
N LEU A 427 -44.32 -106.77 69.60
CA LEU A 427 -43.76 -107.32 68.37
C LEU A 427 -43.04 -108.64 68.63
N GLY A 428 -42.30 -108.75 69.74
CA GLY A 428 -41.70 -110.01 70.19
C GLY A 428 -42.76 -111.07 70.47
N MET A 429 -43.86 -110.73 71.16
CA MET A 429 -44.97 -111.67 71.36
C MET A 429 -45.65 -112.08 70.05
N LEU A 430 -45.87 -111.14 69.13
CA LEU A 430 -46.44 -111.45 67.82
C LEU A 430 -45.49 -112.32 67.01
N GLN A 431 -44.20 -111.98 67.00
CA GLN A 431 -43.14 -112.75 66.36
C GLN A 431 -43.11 -114.17 66.93
N ASP A 432 -43.12 -114.35 68.24
CA ASP A 432 -43.17 -115.67 68.88
C ASP A 432 -44.41 -116.45 68.46
N ILE A 433 -45.59 -115.82 68.41
CA ILE A 433 -46.83 -116.46 67.93
C ILE A 433 -46.71 -116.86 66.46
N PHE A 434 -46.15 -115.99 65.61
CA PHE A 434 -45.96 -116.25 64.19
C PHE A 434 -44.95 -117.37 63.92
N PHE A 435 -43.80 -117.37 64.60
CA PHE A 435 -42.76 -118.38 64.44
C PHE A 435 -43.06 -119.71 65.15
N GLN A 436 -43.91 -119.72 66.19
CA GLN A 436 -44.43 -120.98 66.77
C GLN A 436 -45.44 -121.69 65.87
N GLN A 437 -45.97 -121.02 64.84
CA GLN A 437 -46.99 -121.56 63.93
C GLN A 437 -46.46 -121.84 62.52
N LEU A 438 -45.23 -121.43 62.20
CA LEU A 438 -44.53 -121.79 60.96
C LEU A 438 -43.85 -123.14 61.15
N GLU A 439 -44.29 -124.16 60.40
CA GLU A 439 -43.66 -125.48 60.37
C GLU A 439 -42.57 -125.50 59.27
N ASP A 440 -41.50 -126.30 59.42
CA ASP A 440 -40.39 -126.33 58.43
C ASP A 440 -40.87 -126.68 57.00
N GLU A 441 -42.00 -127.37 56.87
CA GLU A 441 -42.66 -127.69 55.59
C GLU A 441 -43.23 -126.43 54.88
N ASP A 442 -43.55 -125.35 55.61
CA ASP A 442 -44.02 -124.08 55.06
C ASP A 442 -42.88 -123.26 54.40
N LEU A 443 -41.62 -123.68 54.62
CA LEU A 443 -40.41 -123.06 54.07
C LEU A 443 -39.84 -123.81 52.85
N GLU A 444 -40.44 -124.92 52.42
CA GLU A 444 -39.97 -125.68 51.25
C GLU A 444 -40.34 -125.02 49.91
N GLU A 445 -39.39 -125.07 48.96
CA GLU A 445 -39.57 -124.48 47.63
C GLU A 445 -40.68 -125.18 46.83
N PRO A 446 -41.60 -124.41 46.21
CA PRO A 446 -42.66 -125.00 45.38
C PRO A 446 -42.11 -125.56 44.06
N ILE A 447 -42.41 -126.83 43.79
CA ILE A 447 -42.08 -127.46 42.51
C ILE A 447 -43.01 -126.91 41.42
N LEU A 448 -42.57 -125.87 40.72
CA LEU A 448 -43.29 -125.27 39.59
C LEU A 448 -43.01 -126.05 38.28
N GLY A 449 -44.06 -126.68 37.75
CA GLY A 449 -44.05 -127.38 36.47
C GLY A 449 -43.75 -126.46 35.27
N LYS A 450 -42.83 -126.90 34.39
CA LYS A 450 -42.39 -126.17 33.18
C LYS A 450 -43.51 -126.01 32.15
N VAL A 451 -43.87 -124.78 31.78
CA VAL A 451 -44.56 -124.50 30.51
C VAL A 451 -43.96 -123.29 29.76
N LYS A 452 -43.10 -123.64 28.80
CA LYS A 452 -42.91 -123.12 27.43
C LYS A 452 -42.97 -121.60 27.17
N ALA A 453 -41.77 -121.04 26.96
CA ALA A 453 -41.54 -119.81 26.22
C ALA A 453 -42.06 -119.90 24.76
N LYS A 454 -42.83 -118.89 24.33
CA LYS A 454 -43.16 -118.66 22.91
C LYS A 454 -42.34 -117.47 22.39
N LYS A 455 -41.65 -117.72 21.28
CA LYS A 455 -40.78 -116.81 20.51
C LYS A 455 -41.50 -115.55 20.01
N ALA A 456 -40.75 -114.45 20.11
CA ALA A 456 -40.52 -113.38 19.13
C ALA A 456 -41.53 -113.10 18.01
N THR A 457 -41.83 -111.80 17.84
CA THR A 457 -41.83 -111.16 16.51
C THR A 457 -41.45 -109.68 16.60
N SER A 458 -40.43 -109.33 15.82
CA SER A 458 -40.13 -107.99 15.32
C SER A 458 -41.26 -107.43 14.45
N LYS A 459 -41.55 -106.12 14.53
CA LYS A 459 -41.62 -105.19 13.38
C LYS A 459 -42.10 -103.78 13.79
N GLN A 460 -41.25 -102.79 13.47
CA GLN A 460 -41.54 -101.52 12.79
C GLN A 460 -42.85 -100.77 13.12
N LYS A 461 -42.73 -99.56 13.66
CA LYS A 461 -42.66 -98.32 12.84
C LYS A 461 -42.01 -97.19 13.62
#